data_AF-A0A258KZP6-F1
#
_entry.id   AF-A0A258KZP6-F1
#
_cell.length_a   1.000
_cell.length_b   1.000
_cell.length_c   1.000
_cell.angle_alpha   90.00
_cell.angle_beta   90.00
_cell.angle_gamma   90.00
#
_symmetry.space_group_name_H-M   'P 1'
#
loop_
_entity.id
_entity.type
_entity.pdbx_description
1 polymer ?
#
loop_
_entity_poly.entity_id
_entity_poly.type
_entity_poly.pdbx_seq_one_letter_code
_entity_poly.pdbx_strand_id
1 'polypeptide(L)'
;MAVGTLLSAISAFVLLRDVFAGAAITPAHVMSVGAIVAAIWSGIELWSQLAARRFIAAFGLAVIFAAATCYTVLMAGASGAATVASNAAATEANNSARERELKQLARAEKMHSETADRLQADCVVGKRGKTHCDGLRASVAVYDAAIRGHKATLADLAPPTDAGGAYSAIAKVLAAMPGVVTDVPTLTGKLELLVPFLAAIVAELGAIVALHIGFGHRTTTPAVVSAPAPETQVRQPQSGKPTPPRGTRRKTGRPSDQKVVDFTDRFRTRHGRPPTGSEIRNEFPDLPKSTAFDHAARARTLSVVRAVA
;
A
#
# COMPACT_ATOMS: atom_id res chain seq x y z
N MET A 1 -16.40 -2.97 -7.33
CA MET A 1 -15.79 -3.83 -6.29
C MET A 1 -14.99 -4.99 -6.90
N ALA A 2 -15.57 -5.85 -7.75
CA ALA A 2 -14.88 -7.01 -8.34
C ALA A 2 -13.53 -6.70 -9.03
N VAL A 3 -13.47 -5.68 -9.88
CA VAL A 3 -12.23 -5.26 -10.56
C VAL A 3 -11.15 -4.81 -9.55
N GLY A 4 -11.54 -4.03 -8.54
CA GLY A 4 -10.60 -3.56 -7.50
C GLY A 4 -10.03 -4.71 -6.68
N THR A 5 -10.87 -5.67 -6.30
CA THR A 5 -10.41 -6.88 -5.57
C THR A 5 -9.47 -7.74 -6.42
N LEU A 6 -9.74 -7.88 -7.72
CA LEU A 6 -8.87 -8.61 -8.63
C LEU A 6 -7.50 -7.94 -8.76
N LEU A 7 -7.47 -6.62 -8.98
CA LEU A 7 -6.21 -5.88 -9.12
C LEU A 7 -5.40 -5.88 -7.81
N SER A 8 -6.06 -5.77 -6.66
CA SER A 8 -5.42 -5.90 -5.36
C SER A 8 -4.83 -7.30 -5.14
N ALA A 9 -5.56 -8.35 -5.53
CA ALA A 9 -5.07 -9.73 -5.46
C ALA A 9 -3.84 -9.96 -6.36
N ILE A 10 -3.83 -9.38 -7.58
CA ILE A 10 -2.67 -9.44 -8.48
C ILE A 10 -1.46 -8.74 -7.84
N SER A 11 -1.65 -7.55 -7.27
CA SER A 11 -0.58 -6.81 -6.58
C SER A 11 -0.03 -7.58 -5.37
N ALA A 12 -0.93 -8.15 -4.56
CA ALA A 12 -0.54 -9.01 -3.44
C ALA A 12 0.21 -10.26 -3.90
N PHE A 13 -0.20 -10.89 -5.00
CA PHE A 13 0.49 -12.04 -5.57
C PHE A 13 1.91 -11.70 -6.02
N VAL A 14 2.12 -10.56 -6.69
CA VAL A 14 3.45 -10.11 -7.12
C VAL A 14 4.35 -9.85 -5.93
N LEU A 15 3.85 -9.14 -4.91
CA LEU A 15 4.62 -8.79 -3.71
C LEU A 15 4.91 -9.97 -2.78
N LEU A 16 4.08 -11.01 -2.81
CA LEU A 16 4.20 -12.19 -1.95
C LEU A 16 4.65 -13.44 -2.71
N ARG A 17 5.13 -13.28 -3.94
CA ARG A 17 5.49 -14.39 -4.84
C ARG A 17 6.44 -15.39 -4.18
N ASP A 18 7.41 -14.90 -3.42
CA ASP A 18 8.41 -15.75 -2.77
C ASP A 18 7.81 -16.56 -1.61
N VAL A 19 6.79 -16.02 -0.92
CA VAL A 19 6.01 -16.76 0.08
C VAL A 19 5.22 -17.88 -0.57
N PHE A 20 4.59 -17.62 -1.72
CA PHE A 20 3.92 -18.66 -2.51
C PHE A 20 4.90 -19.71 -3.05
N ALA A 21 6.17 -19.36 -3.24
CA ALA A 21 7.25 -20.27 -3.60
C ALA A 21 7.84 -21.03 -2.38
N GLY A 22 7.34 -20.80 -1.16
CA GLY A 22 7.74 -21.52 0.06
C GLY A 22 8.73 -20.80 0.97
N ALA A 23 9.03 -19.52 0.75
CA ALA A 23 9.86 -18.73 1.65
C ALA A 23 9.15 -18.44 2.99
N ALA A 24 9.95 -18.27 4.06
CA ALA A 24 9.42 -17.90 5.37
C ALA A 24 8.78 -16.49 5.35
N ILE A 25 7.67 -16.33 6.07
CA ILE A 25 6.99 -15.03 6.19
C ILE A 25 7.87 -14.08 7.02
N THR A 26 8.37 -13.05 6.36
CA THR A 26 9.15 -11.95 6.99
C THR A 26 8.29 -10.72 7.27
N PRO A 27 8.72 -9.80 8.17
CA PRO A 27 8.03 -8.54 8.43
C PRO A 27 7.80 -7.67 7.18
N ALA A 28 8.66 -7.77 6.16
CA ALA A 28 8.50 -7.04 4.91
C ALA A 28 7.23 -7.47 4.13
N HIS A 29 6.87 -8.76 4.20
CA HIS A 29 5.65 -9.27 3.60
C HIS A 29 4.41 -8.69 4.29
N VAL A 30 4.43 -8.67 5.63
CA VAL A 30 3.35 -8.08 6.44
C VAL A 30 3.19 -6.59 6.14
N MET A 31 4.30 -5.87 6.04
CA MET A 31 4.29 -4.45 5.70
C MET A 31 3.73 -4.19 4.29
N SER A 32 4.05 -5.05 3.32
CA SER A 32 3.53 -4.97 1.95
C SER A 32 2.02 -5.16 1.89
N VAL A 33 1.49 -6.14 2.64
CA VAL A 33 0.04 -6.33 2.79
C VAL A 33 -0.60 -5.11 3.45
N GLY A 34 0.01 -4.59 4.53
CA GLY A 34 -0.44 -3.37 5.20
C GLY A 34 -0.50 -2.17 4.28
N ALA A 35 0.52 -1.97 3.43
CA ALA A 35 0.56 -0.88 2.45
C ALA A 35 -0.53 -1.00 1.38
N ILE A 36 -0.84 -2.21 0.88
CA ILE A 36 -1.97 -2.41 -0.04
C ILE A 36 -3.29 -2.01 0.63
N VAL A 37 -3.51 -2.46 1.86
CA VAL A 37 -4.73 -2.13 2.62
C VAL A 37 -4.81 -0.63 2.87
N ALA A 38 -3.71 0.00 3.27
CA ALA A 38 -3.64 1.44 3.51
C ALA A 38 -3.93 2.24 2.24
N ALA A 39 -3.40 1.84 1.08
CA ALA A 39 -3.68 2.50 -0.20
C ALA A 39 -5.17 2.40 -0.59
N ILE A 40 -5.77 1.22 -0.47
CA ILE A 40 -7.19 1.02 -0.82
C ILE A 40 -8.08 1.82 0.14
N TRP A 41 -7.85 1.70 1.45
CA TRP A 41 -8.64 2.37 2.47
C TRP A 41 -8.55 3.90 2.33
N SER A 42 -7.33 4.43 2.25
CA SER A 42 -7.12 5.88 2.14
C SER A 42 -7.66 6.45 0.84
N GLY A 43 -7.59 5.72 -0.27
CA GLY A 43 -8.16 6.15 -1.55
C GLY A 43 -9.68 6.24 -1.52
N ILE A 44 -10.36 5.28 -0.88
CA ILE A 44 -11.82 5.29 -0.74
C ILE A 44 -12.28 6.42 0.20
N GLU A 45 -11.62 6.56 1.35
CA GLU A 45 -12.02 7.51 2.39
C GLU A 45 -11.62 8.96 2.06
N LEU A 46 -10.63 9.18 1.18
CA LEU A 46 -10.25 10.52 0.74
C LEU A 46 -11.44 11.27 0.13
N TRP A 47 -12.25 10.59 -0.68
CA TRP A 47 -13.42 11.20 -1.32
C TRP A 47 -14.53 11.53 -0.32
N SER A 48 -14.78 10.66 0.66
CA SER A 48 -15.81 10.90 1.69
C SER A 48 -15.44 12.10 2.57
N GLN A 49 -14.16 12.25 2.94
CA GLN A 49 -13.67 13.38 3.74
C GLN A 49 -13.66 14.70 2.94
N LEU A 50 -13.32 14.66 1.65
CA LEU A 50 -13.43 15.82 0.75
C LEU A 50 -14.88 16.28 0.61
N ALA A 51 -15.82 15.35 0.38
CA ALA A 51 -17.25 15.66 0.30
C ALA A 51 -17.79 16.24 1.63
N ALA A 52 -17.28 15.76 2.77
CA ALA A 52 -17.60 16.28 4.09
C ALA A 52 -16.86 17.59 4.44
N ARG A 53 -16.05 18.16 3.53
CA ARG A 53 -15.22 19.37 3.73
C ARG A 53 -14.26 19.28 4.92
N ARG A 54 -13.82 18.07 5.29
CA ARG A 54 -12.86 17.82 6.36
C ARG A 54 -11.43 17.81 5.80
N PHE A 55 -10.94 18.99 5.44
CA PHE A 55 -9.68 19.15 4.69
C PHE A 55 -8.45 18.58 5.40
N ILE A 56 -8.37 18.67 6.73
CA ILE A 56 -7.23 18.13 7.49
C ILE A 56 -7.15 16.61 7.37
N ALA A 57 -8.29 15.93 7.55
CA ALA A 57 -8.38 14.47 7.39
C ALA A 57 -8.13 14.05 5.94
N ALA A 58 -8.72 14.78 4.98
CA ALA A 58 -8.49 14.54 3.55
C ALA A 58 -7.00 14.69 3.19
N PHE A 59 -6.31 15.70 3.71
CA PHE A 59 -4.88 15.87 3.47
C PHE A 59 -4.07 14.70 4.03
N GLY A 60 -4.33 14.27 5.27
CA GLY A 60 -3.67 13.11 5.86
C GLY A 60 -3.87 11.83 5.03
N LEU A 61 -5.10 11.59 4.58
CA LEU A 61 -5.42 10.45 3.69
C LEU A 61 -4.72 10.55 2.33
N ALA A 62 -4.60 11.75 1.76
CA ALA A 62 -3.88 11.95 0.50
C ALA A 62 -2.38 11.62 0.63
N VAL A 63 -1.74 12.02 1.73
CA VAL A 63 -0.34 11.68 2.01
C VAL A 63 -0.16 10.18 2.19
N ILE A 64 -1.04 9.53 2.97
CA ILE A 64 -1.00 8.06 3.15
C ILE A 64 -1.19 7.34 1.83
N PHE A 65 -2.17 7.77 1.02
CA PHE A 65 -2.44 7.19 -0.28
C PHE A 65 -1.22 7.27 -1.21
N ALA A 66 -0.60 8.45 -1.29
CA ALA A 66 0.60 8.66 -2.09
C ALA A 66 1.79 7.81 -1.59
N ALA A 67 2.03 7.77 -0.27
CA ALA A 67 3.12 7.01 0.32
C ALA A 67 2.94 5.50 0.15
N ALA A 68 1.73 4.98 0.39
CA ALA A 68 1.40 3.56 0.25
C ALA A 68 1.47 3.11 -1.23
N THR A 69 0.99 3.95 -2.16
CA THR A 69 1.11 3.68 -3.59
C THR A 69 2.57 3.69 -4.04
N CYS A 70 3.35 4.69 -3.62
CA CYS A 70 4.78 4.75 -3.93
C CYS A 70 5.51 3.52 -3.39
N TYR A 71 5.26 3.15 -2.13
CA TYR A 71 5.85 1.96 -1.50
C TYR A 71 5.51 0.69 -2.26
N THR A 72 4.23 0.45 -2.59
CA THR A 72 3.81 -0.76 -3.32
C THR A 72 4.41 -0.85 -4.71
N VAL A 73 4.51 0.27 -5.44
CA VAL A 73 5.17 0.32 -6.76
C VAL A 73 6.67 0.04 -6.64
N LEU A 74 7.35 0.66 -5.67
CA LEU A 74 8.78 0.44 -5.43
C LEU A 74 9.04 -1.01 -5.03
N MET A 75 8.23 -1.59 -4.14
CA MET A 75 8.39 -2.97 -3.72
C MET A 75 8.05 -3.96 -4.84
N ALA A 76 7.06 -3.67 -5.70
CA ALA A 76 6.74 -4.49 -6.87
C ALA A 76 7.89 -4.46 -7.90
N GLY A 77 8.44 -3.26 -8.15
CA GLY A 77 9.63 -3.11 -8.99
C GLY A 77 10.84 -3.83 -8.40
N ALA A 78 11.02 -3.76 -7.08
CA ALA A 78 12.13 -4.39 -6.37
C ALA A 78 12.00 -5.91 -6.31
N SER A 79 10.79 -6.46 -6.22
CA SER A 79 10.56 -7.92 -6.23
C SER A 79 10.67 -8.51 -7.64
N GLY A 80 10.22 -7.79 -8.67
CA GLY A 80 10.56 -8.12 -10.06
C GLY A 80 12.06 -8.01 -10.35
N ALA A 81 12.74 -7.05 -9.71
CA ALA A 81 14.18 -6.93 -9.76
C ALA A 81 14.90 -7.96 -8.87
N ALA A 82 14.29 -8.50 -7.80
CA ALA A 82 14.89 -9.49 -6.91
C ALA A 82 15.05 -10.86 -7.61
N THR A 83 14.11 -11.21 -8.49
CA THR A 83 14.33 -12.30 -9.45
C THR A 83 15.54 -12.07 -10.33
N VAL A 84 15.76 -10.83 -10.76
CA VAL A 84 16.96 -10.44 -11.52
C VAL A 84 18.18 -10.32 -10.61
N ALA A 85 18.02 -10.04 -9.31
CA ALA A 85 19.10 -9.87 -8.34
C ALA A 85 19.64 -11.21 -7.82
N SER A 86 18.83 -12.27 -7.79
CA SER A 86 19.33 -13.64 -7.64
C SER A 86 20.28 -14.01 -8.79
N ASN A 87 20.02 -13.50 -10.00
CA ASN A 87 20.99 -13.54 -11.09
C ASN A 87 22.14 -12.55 -10.86
N ALA A 88 21.93 -11.40 -10.20
CA ALA A 88 22.98 -10.43 -9.88
C ALA A 88 24.03 -10.95 -8.88
N ALA A 89 23.67 -11.77 -7.88
CA ALA A 89 24.65 -12.43 -7.01
C ALA A 89 25.49 -13.47 -7.79
N ALA A 90 24.86 -14.20 -8.72
CA ALA A 90 25.57 -15.06 -9.66
C ALA A 90 26.43 -14.23 -10.64
N THR A 91 25.98 -13.04 -11.05
CA THR A 91 26.72 -12.08 -11.87
C THR A 91 27.91 -11.51 -11.12
N GLU A 92 27.79 -11.18 -9.83
CA GLU A 92 28.90 -10.69 -9.01
C GLU A 92 29.93 -11.79 -8.75
N ALA A 93 29.47 -13.02 -8.50
CA ALA A 93 30.33 -14.20 -8.45
C ALA A 93 31.07 -14.40 -9.79
N ASN A 94 30.37 -14.25 -10.91
CA ASN A 94 30.95 -14.34 -12.26
C ASN A 94 31.94 -13.20 -12.56
N ASN A 95 31.60 -11.96 -12.22
CA ASN A 95 32.45 -10.78 -12.39
C ASN A 95 33.72 -10.90 -11.53
N SER A 96 33.60 -11.33 -10.27
CA SER A 96 34.75 -11.56 -9.40
C SER A 96 35.61 -12.74 -9.87
N ALA A 97 35.00 -13.80 -10.42
CA ALA A 97 35.73 -14.90 -11.04
C ALA A 97 36.50 -14.42 -12.28
N ARG A 98 35.86 -13.64 -13.15
CA ARG A 98 36.48 -13.03 -14.33
C ARG A 98 37.63 -12.09 -13.95
N GLU A 99 37.47 -11.27 -12.93
CA GLU A 99 38.53 -10.38 -12.43
C GLU A 99 39.74 -11.17 -11.88
N ARG A 100 39.48 -12.25 -11.12
CA ARG A 100 40.53 -13.16 -10.64
C ARG A 100 41.30 -13.78 -11.82
N GLU A 101 40.59 -14.27 -12.83
CA GLU A 101 41.21 -14.86 -14.03
C GLU A 101 42.01 -13.84 -14.84
N LEU A 102 41.50 -12.62 -15.03
CA LEU A 102 42.24 -11.53 -15.69
C LEU A 102 43.54 -11.18 -14.96
N LYS A 103 43.52 -11.15 -13.61
CA LYS A 103 44.72 -10.91 -12.80
C LYS A 103 45.74 -12.03 -12.96
N GLN A 104 45.31 -13.29 -13.04
CA GLN A 104 46.21 -14.43 -13.26
C GLN A 104 46.77 -14.45 -14.68
N LEU A 105 45.95 -14.15 -15.68
CA LEU A 105 46.38 -14.01 -17.07
C LEU A 105 47.46 -12.94 -17.20
N ALA A 106 47.26 -11.75 -16.61
CA ALA A 106 48.24 -10.67 -16.65
C ALA A 106 49.58 -11.07 -15.98
N ARG A 107 49.52 -11.84 -14.87
CA ARG A 107 50.72 -12.39 -14.22
C ARG A 107 51.42 -13.41 -15.11
N ALA A 108 50.67 -14.32 -15.73
CA ALA A 108 51.22 -15.35 -16.62
C ALA A 108 51.87 -14.73 -17.86
N GLU A 109 51.24 -13.72 -18.47
CA GLU A 109 51.79 -12.98 -19.62
C GLU A 109 53.09 -12.25 -19.26
N LYS A 110 53.15 -11.63 -18.08
CA LYS A 110 54.38 -10.98 -17.57
C LYS A 110 55.50 -11.99 -17.33
N MET A 111 55.21 -13.12 -16.66
CA MET A 111 56.21 -14.15 -16.41
C MET A 111 56.70 -14.81 -17.69
N HIS A 112 55.80 -14.97 -18.67
CA HIS A 112 56.15 -15.48 -20.00
C HIS A 112 57.12 -14.54 -20.71
N SER A 113 56.84 -13.22 -20.76
CA SER A 113 57.74 -12.25 -21.40
C SER A 113 59.11 -12.20 -20.71
N GLU A 114 59.14 -12.13 -19.38
CA GLU A 114 60.40 -12.10 -18.63
C GLU A 114 61.24 -13.37 -18.85
N THR A 115 60.59 -14.54 -18.93
CA THR A 115 61.28 -15.81 -19.17
C THR A 115 61.76 -15.93 -20.62
N ALA A 116 60.98 -15.43 -21.58
CA ALA A 116 61.37 -15.37 -22.99
C ALA A 116 62.58 -14.43 -23.20
N ASP A 117 62.60 -13.28 -22.54
CA ASP A 117 63.72 -12.34 -22.57
C ASP A 117 64.99 -12.97 -21.98
N ARG A 118 64.87 -13.69 -20.85
CA ARG A 118 65.98 -14.46 -20.26
C ARG A 118 66.46 -15.57 -21.17
N LEU A 119 65.55 -16.29 -21.83
CA LEU A 119 65.91 -17.32 -22.80
C LEU A 119 66.70 -16.73 -23.97
N GLN A 120 66.28 -15.58 -24.49
CA GLN A 120 67.00 -14.88 -25.55
C GLN A 120 68.39 -14.41 -25.07
N ALA A 121 68.45 -13.78 -23.90
CA ALA A 121 69.68 -13.23 -23.35
C ALA A 121 70.72 -14.31 -22.97
N ASP A 122 70.29 -15.39 -22.28
CA ASP A 122 71.22 -16.40 -21.74
C ASP A 122 71.55 -17.53 -22.72
N CYS A 123 70.67 -17.81 -23.69
CA CYS A 123 70.78 -19.01 -24.53
C CYS A 123 70.94 -18.75 -26.03
N VAL A 124 70.52 -17.58 -26.52
CA VAL A 124 70.72 -17.18 -27.93
C VAL A 124 71.91 -16.24 -28.04
N VAL A 125 71.92 -15.19 -27.22
CA VAL A 125 73.04 -14.23 -27.16
C VAL A 125 74.14 -14.74 -26.23
N GLY A 126 73.75 -15.30 -25.07
CA GLY A 126 74.63 -15.90 -24.09
C GLY A 126 75.03 -17.34 -24.45
N LYS A 127 76.16 -17.79 -23.91
CA LYS A 127 76.69 -19.16 -24.06
C LYS A 127 76.50 -19.97 -22.78
N ARG A 128 75.32 -19.93 -22.15
CA ARG A 128 75.05 -20.77 -20.97
C ARG A 128 74.85 -22.24 -21.35
N GLY A 129 75.02 -23.12 -20.36
CA GLY A 129 74.93 -24.56 -20.56
C GLY A 129 73.55 -25.06 -21.00
N LYS A 130 73.52 -26.14 -21.79
CA LYS A 130 72.31 -26.73 -22.38
C LYS A 130 71.18 -26.96 -21.37
N THR A 131 71.49 -27.53 -20.20
CA THR A 131 70.51 -27.83 -19.14
C THR A 131 69.76 -26.58 -18.64
N HIS A 132 70.43 -25.42 -18.58
CA HIS A 132 69.81 -24.17 -18.17
C HIS A 132 68.81 -23.66 -19.22
N CYS A 133 69.21 -23.74 -20.50
CA CYS A 133 68.38 -23.32 -21.62
C CYS A 133 67.16 -24.21 -21.83
N ASP A 134 67.31 -25.52 -21.60
CA ASP A 134 66.18 -26.46 -21.67
C ASP A 134 65.19 -26.21 -20.52
N GLY A 135 65.65 -25.82 -19.33
CA GLY A 135 64.79 -25.39 -18.22
C GLY A 135 64.00 -24.11 -18.52
N LEU A 136 64.62 -23.11 -19.18
CA LEU A 136 63.93 -21.89 -19.61
C LEU A 136 62.90 -22.18 -20.71
N ARG A 137 63.22 -23.02 -21.70
CA ARG A 137 62.25 -23.46 -22.72
C ARG A 137 61.06 -24.20 -22.11
N ALA A 138 61.30 -25.08 -21.14
CA ALA A 138 60.23 -25.77 -20.42
C ALA A 138 59.35 -24.77 -19.66
N SER A 139 59.96 -23.76 -19.02
CA SER A 139 59.22 -22.71 -18.30
C SER A 139 58.35 -21.86 -19.26
N VAL A 140 58.87 -21.49 -20.43
CA VAL A 140 58.09 -20.80 -21.48
C VAL A 140 56.90 -21.65 -21.92
N ALA A 141 57.09 -22.95 -22.15
CA ALA A 141 56.00 -23.85 -22.53
C ALA A 141 54.91 -23.97 -21.45
N VAL A 142 55.31 -23.98 -20.17
CA VAL A 142 54.37 -23.98 -19.03
C VAL A 142 53.57 -22.68 -18.97
N TYR A 143 54.21 -21.52 -19.13
CA TYR A 143 53.50 -20.23 -19.13
C TYR A 143 52.60 -20.06 -20.35
N ASP A 144 53.01 -20.52 -21.53
CA ASP A 144 52.16 -20.52 -22.72
C ASP A 144 50.91 -21.40 -22.54
N ALA A 145 51.07 -22.60 -21.95
CA ALA A 145 49.94 -23.45 -21.59
C ALA A 145 49.02 -22.77 -20.56
N ALA A 146 49.58 -22.07 -19.57
CA ALA A 146 48.80 -21.34 -18.57
C ALA A 146 48.02 -20.17 -19.19
N ILE A 147 48.63 -19.38 -20.09
CA ILE A 147 47.96 -18.30 -20.81
C ILE A 147 46.79 -18.84 -21.64
N ARG A 148 46.98 -19.96 -22.35
CA ARG A 148 45.91 -20.62 -23.09
C ARG A 148 44.78 -21.09 -22.17
N GLY A 149 45.13 -21.68 -21.02
CA GLY A 149 44.17 -22.08 -20.00
C GLY A 149 43.32 -20.91 -19.51
N HIS A 150 43.94 -19.80 -19.08
CA HIS A 150 43.21 -18.62 -18.60
C HIS A 150 42.36 -17.97 -19.70
N LYS A 151 42.83 -17.94 -20.96
CA LYS A 151 42.04 -17.43 -22.09
C LYS A 151 40.82 -18.30 -22.38
N ALA A 152 40.95 -19.62 -22.26
CA ALA A 152 39.82 -20.55 -22.39
C ALA A 152 38.79 -20.34 -21.27
N THR A 153 39.24 -20.27 -20.01
CA THR A 153 38.35 -20.00 -18.86
C THR A 153 37.60 -18.67 -19.03
N LEU A 154 38.28 -17.62 -19.53
CA LEU A 154 37.67 -16.31 -19.81
C LEU A 154 36.66 -16.33 -20.97
N ALA A 155 36.81 -17.26 -21.91
CA ALA A 155 35.85 -17.47 -23.00
C ALA A 155 34.59 -18.20 -22.53
N ASP A 156 34.72 -19.11 -21.56
CA ASP A 156 33.60 -19.83 -20.93
C ASP A 156 32.83 -18.95 -19.92
N LEU A 157 33.49 -17.96 -19.32
CA LEU A 157 32.85 -16.98 -18.43
C LEU A 157 32.01 -15.98 -19.24
N ALA A 158 30.74 -15.81 -18.86
CA ALA A 158 29.85 -14.84 -19.50
C ALA A 158 30.38 -13.39 -19.38
N PRO A 159 30.03 -12.48 -20.32
CA PRO A 159 30.47 -11.08 -20.30
C PRO A 159 30.08 -10.38 -18.99
N PRO A 160 30.86 -9.38 -18.53
CA PRO A 160 30.54 -8.64 -17.33
C PRO A 160 29.20 -7.92 -17.50
N THR A 161 28.33 -8.09 -16.52
CA THR A 161 27.03 -7.40 -16.45
C THR A 161 26.93 -6.64 -15.14
N ASP A 162 26.22 -5.51 -15.17
CA ASP A 162 26.07 -4.66 -14.00
C ASP A 162 25.30 -5.42 -12.91
N ALA A 163 25.96 -5.75 -11.80
CA ALA A 163 25.33 -6.27 -10.60
C ALA A 163 24.58 -5.12 -9.90
N GLY A 164 23.48 -4.69 -10.49
CA GLY A 164 22.61 -3.70 -9.87
C GLY A 164 21.76 -4.37 -8.79
N GLY A 165 21.83 -3.89 -7.55
CA GLY A 165 20.99 -4.37 -6.44
C GLY A 165 19.48 -4.24 -6.70
N ALA A 166 18.64 -4.67 -5.75
CA ALA A 166 17.17 -4.74 -5.91
C ALA A 166 16.50 -3.43 -6.38
N TYR A 167 17.10 -2.27 -6.11
CA TYR A 167 16.60 -0.95 -6.53
C TYR A 167 17.23 -0.39 -7.82
N SER A 168 18.22 -1.07 -8.39
CA SER A 168 18.95 -0.60 -9.58
C SER A 168 18.08 -0.56 -10.83
N ALA A 169 17.18 -1.52 -11.01
CA ALA A 169 16.25 -1.55 -12.14
C ALA A 169 15.27 -0.36 -12.06
N ILE A 170 14.79 -0.06 -10.85
CA ILE A 170 13.94 1.12 -10.61
C ILE A 170 14.75 2.39 -10.86
N ALA A 171 15.98 2.49 -10.35
CA ALA A 171 16.85 3.63 -10.60
C ALA A 171 17.13 3.85 -12.09
N LYS A 172 17.31 2.78 -12.88
CA LYS A 172 17.45 2.85 -14.35
C LYS A 172 16.18 3.39 -15.02
N VAL A 173 14.99 2.94 -14.61
CA VAL A 173 13.71 3.47 -15.12
C VAL A 173 13.53 4.94 -14.74
N LEU A 174 13.84 5.33 -13.49
CA LEU A 174 13.76 6.71 -13.04
C LEU A 174 14.74 7.61 -13.80
N ALA A 175 15.97 7.16 -14.03
CA ALA A 175 16.98 7.89 -14.80
C ALA A 175 16.62 8.02 -16.29
N ALA A 176 15.81 7.10 -16.83
CA ALA A 176 15.32 7.17 -18.21
C ALA A 176 14.15 8.14 -18.39
N MET A 177 13.55 8.67 -17.31
CA MET A 177 12.44 9.62 -17.43
C MET A 177 12.93 11.04 -17.80
N PRO A 178 12.24 11.72 -18.73
CA PRO A 178 12.61 13.06 -19.14
C PRO A 178 12.52 14.03 -17.95
N GLY A 179 13.62 14.75 -17.67
CA GLY A 179 13.72 15.72 -16.57
C GLY A 179 14.49 15.23 -15.34
N VAL A 180 14.88 13.95 -15.27
CA VAL A 180 15.73 13.43 -14.19
C VAL A 180 17.20 13.52 -14.61
N VAL A 181 17.94 14.45 -13.99
CA VAL A 181 19.38 14.69 -14.28
C VAL A 181 20.31 13.85 -13.38
N THR A 182 19.74 12.91 -12.62
CA THR A 182 20.48 12.17 -11.58
C THR A 182 21.00 10.84 -12.10
N ASP A 183 22.22 10.49 -11.71
CA ASP A 183 22.84 9.21 -12.06
C ASP A 183 22.19 8.02 -11.31
N VAL A 184 22.27 6.84 -11.93
CA VAL A 184 21.69 5.58 -11.41
C VAL A 184 22.25 5.21 -10.01
N PRO A 185 23.56 5.32 -9.72
CA PRO A 185 24.10 5.08 -8.38
C PRO A 185 23.46 5.97 -7.31
N THR A 186 23.39 7.28 -7.56
CA THR A 186 22.78 8.24 -6.63
C THR A 186 21.29 7.96 -6.41
N LEU A 187 20.55 7.61 -7.46
CA LEU A 187 19.13 7.21 -7.36
C LEU A 187 18.96 5.94 -6.53
N THR A 188 19.84 4.96 -6.72
CA THR A 188 19.80 3.70 -5.97
C THR A 188 19.99 3.94 -4.48
N GLY A 189 21.02 4.72 -4.09
CA GLY A 189 21.26 5.06 -2.69
C GLY A 189 20.11 5.88 -2.06
N LYS A 190 19.47 6.76 -2.82
CA LYS A 190 18.28 7.49 -2.36
C LYS A 190 17.09 6.57 -2.13
N LEU A 191 16.85 5.61 -3.02
CA LEU A 191 15.75 4.64 -2.90
C LEU A 191 15.93 3.73 -1.68
N GLU A 192 17.16 3.28 -1.42
CA GLU A 192 17.50 2.48 -0.24
C GLU A 192 17.17 3.21 1.07
N LEU A 193 17.39 4.54 1.12
CA LEU A 193 17.03 5.36 2.27
C LEU A 193 15.52 5.65 2.36
N LEU A 194 14.87 5.85 1.22
CA LEU A 194 13.50 6.39 1.16
C LEU A 194 12.42 5.31 1.35
N VAL A 195 12.67 4.08 0.88
CA VAL A 195 11.73 2.95 1.06
C VAL A 195 11.40 2.64 2.53
N PRO A 196 12.36 2.52 3.47
CA PRO A 196 12.03 2.30 4.88
C PRO A 196 11.28 3.48 5.50
N PHE A 197 11.55 4.71 5.05
CA PHE A 197 10.82 5.89 5.49
C PHE A 197 9.36 5.89 5.01
N LEU A 198 9.09 5.45 3.78
CA LEU A 198 7.73 5.27 3.27
C LEU A 198 6.94 4.27 4.13
N ALA A 199 7.56 3.15 4.54
CA ALA A 199 6.92 2.19 5.43
C ALA A 199 6.55 2.83 6.78
N ALA A 200 7.46 3.63 7.36
CA ALA A 200 7.20 4.36 8.60
C ALA A 200 6.06 5.38 8.44
N ILE A 201 6.00 6.13 7.33
CA ILE A 201 4.87 7.03 7.04
C ILE A 201 3.57 6.24 6.99
N VAL A 202 3.52 5.13 6.23
CA VAL A 202 2.30 4.33 6.09
C VAL A 202 1.82 3.80 7.44
N ALA A 203 2.73 3.31 8.29
CA ALA A 203 2.38 2.78 9.61
C ALA A 203 1.96 3.87 10.61
N GLU A 204 2.82 4.87 10.83
CA GLU A 204 2.64 5.88 11.88
C GLU A 204 1.59 6.93 11.49
N LEU A 205 1.72 7.52 10.30
CA LEU A 205 0.75 8.51 9.83
C LEU A 205 -0.61 7.85 9.55
N GLY A 206 -0.59 6.62 9.01
CA GLY A 206 -1.78 5.79 8.86
C GLY A 206 -2.54 5.61 10.16
N ALA A 207 -1.84 5.22 11.24
CA ALA A 207 -2.43 5.07 12.55
C ALA A 207 -3.00 6.39 13.09
N ILE A 208 -2.24 7.50 13.00
CA ILE A 208 -2.68 8.81 13.48
C ILE A 208 -3.97 9.27 12.77
N VAL A 209 -4.01 9.17 11.43
CA VAL A 209 -5.18 9.60 10.64
C VAL A 209 -6.39 8.69 10.89
N ALA A 210 -6.19 7.37 10.96
CA ALA A 210 -7.26 6.42 11.28
C ALA A 210 -7.84 6.67 12.67
N LEU A 211 -6.98 6.90 13.68
CA LEU A 211 -7.40 7.25 15.03
C LEU A 211 -8.12 8.61 15.06
N HIS A 212 -7.65 9.60 14.31
CA HIS A 212 -8.29 10.91 14.21
C HIS A 212 -9.72 10.81 13.64
N ILE A 213 -9.90 10.02 12.58
CA ILE A 213 -11.22 9.78 11.98
C ILE A 213 -12.13 9.00 12.94
N GLY A 214 -11.58 7.98 13.62
CA GLY A 214 -12.29 7.15 14.59
C GLY A 214 -12.77 7.94 15.81
N PHE A 215 -11.91 8.78 16.40
CA PHE A 215 -12.26 9.61 17.55
C PHE A 215 -13.07 10.87 17.18
N GLY A 216 -13.03 11.31 15.93
CA GLY A 216 -13.80 12.45 15.43
C GLY A 216 -15.32 12.22 15.37
N HIS A 217 -15.79 10.97 15.54
CA HIS A 217 -17.20 10.61 15.60
C HIS A 217 -17.73 10.58 17.04
N ARG A 218 -17.56 11.67 17.79
CA ARG A 218 -18.50 11.97 18.88
C ARG A 218 -19.62 12.82 18.29
N THR A 219 -20.65 12.17 17.75
CA THR A 219 -21.99 12.75 17.81
C THR A 219 -22.32 12.86 19.28
N THR A 220 -22.05 14.02 19.87
CA THR A 220 -22.79 14.47 21.05
C THR A 220 -24.24 14.46 20.61
N THR A 221 -24.92 13.34 20.84
CA THR A 221 -26.36 13.39 21.05
C THR A 221 -26.50 14.44 22.15
N PRO A 222 -27.17 15.57 21.92
CA PRO A 222 -27.36 16.54 22.99
C PRO A 222 -28.01 15.74 24.11
N ALA A 223 -27.25 15.50 25.18
CA ALA A 223 -27.81 15.00 26.40
C ALA A 223 -28.91 16.00 26.69
N VAL A 224 -30.16 15.54 26.67
CA VAL A 224 -31.26 16.31 27.20
C VAL A 224 -30.88 16.49 28.65
N VAL A 225 -30.23 17.62 28.96
CA VAL A 225 -29.99 18.08 30.31
C VAL A 225 -31.40 18.18 30.86
N SER A 226 -31.80 17.17 31.62
CA SER A 226 -32.97 17.26 32.46
C SER A 226 -32.64 18.40 33.39
N ALA A 227 -33.22 19.57 33.10
CA ALA A 227 -33.11 20.73 33.95
C ALA A 227 -33.43 20.27 35.38
N PRO A 228 -32.61 20.62 36.38
CA PRO A 228 -32.93 20.28 37.75
C PRO A 228 -34.33 20.82 38.05
N ALA A 229 -35.19 19.93 38.56
CA ALA A 229 -36.55 20.26 38.91
C ALA A 229 -36.55 21.48 39.84
N PRO A 230 -37.46 22.46 39.64
CA PRO A 230 -37.62 23.54 40.61
C PRO A 230 -38.01 22.91 41.95
N GLU A 231 -37.18 23.15 42.95
CA GLU A 231 -37.41 22.80 44.34
C GLU A 231 -38.75 23.42 44.77
N THR A 232 -39.77 22.56 44.86
CA THR A 232 -41.12 22.97 45.23
C THR A 232 -41.12 23.20 46.73
N GLN A 233 -41.16 24.47 47.14
CA GLN A 233 -41.43 24.84 48.52
C GLN A 233 -42.73 24.19 49.00
N VAL A 234 -42.63 23.48 50.10
CA VAL A 234 -43.74 22.85 50.82
C VAL A 234 -44.67 23.94 51.34
N ARG A 235 -45.87 24.06 50.78
CA ARG A 235 -47.01 24.75 51.40
C ARG A 235 -48.09 23.72 51.73
N GLN A 236 -48.47 23.69 53.01
CA GLN A 236 -49.43 22.78 53.64
C GLN A 236 -50.85 22.82 53.03
N PRO A 237 -51.68 21.78 53.26
CA PRO A 237 -52.86 21.48 52.47
C PRO A 237 -54.16 22.01 53.11
N GLN A 238 -55.09 22.51 52.29
CA GLN A 238 -56.51 22.57 52.67
C GLN A 238 -57.43 22.15 51.52
N SER A 239 -58.09 21.03 51.79
CA SER A 239 -59.46 20.59 51.43
C SER A 239 -60.06 20.92 50.05
N GLY A 240 -60.44 19.86 49.34
CA GLY A 240 -61.80 19.75 48.81
C GLY A 240 -61.93 19.41 47.31
N LYS A 241 -62.32 18.15 47.06
CA LYS A 241 -62.90 17.54 45.83
C LYS A 241 -61.95 16.79 44.87
N PRO A 242 -62.43 15.67 44.27
CA PRO A 242 -61.59 14.61 43.74
C PRO A 242 -61.14 14.83 42.28
N THR A 243 -59.91 14.40 42.02
CA THR A 243 -59.20 14.34 40.74
C THR A 243 -59.76 13.25 39.81
N PRO A 244 -59.85 13.47 38.48
CA PRO A 244 -59.73 12.38 37.52
C PRO A 244 -58.23 12.11 37.20
N PRO A 245 -57.83 10.86 36.93
CA PRO A 245 -56.42 10.48 36.89
C PRO A 245 -55.75 10.89 35.57
N ARG A 246 -54.58 11.54 35.65
CA ARG A 246 -53.72 11.82 34.49
C ARG A 246 -52.79 10.63 34.27
N GLY A 247 -53.14 9.82 33.28
CA GLY A 247 -52.55 8.54 32.98
C GLY A 247 -51.07 8.58 32.61
N THR A 248 -50.42 7.48 32.99
CA THR A 248 -49.14 6.99 32.50
C THR A 248 -49.16 6.91 30.97
N ARG A 249 -48.20 7.57 30.32
CA ARG A 249 -48.04 7.55 28.86
C ARG A 249 -47.44 6.21 28.44
N ARG A 250 -48.26 5.15 28.47
CA ARG A 250 -47.99 3.92 27.72
C ARG A 250 -48.04 4.23 26.23
N LYS A 251 -46.99 3.78 25.56
CA LYS A 251 -46.76 3.79 24.12
C LYS A 251 -47.68 2.76 23.47
N THR A 252 -48.97 3.04 23.45
CA THR A 252 -49.97 2.29 22.67
C THR A 252 -50.55 3.27 21.67
N GLY A 253 -50.34 2.98 20.39
CA GLY A 253 -50.78 3.80 19.27
C GLY A 253 -52.24 4.22 19.45
N ARG A 254 -52.49 5.51 19.24
CA ARG A 254 -53.86 6.03 19.24
C ARG A 254 -54.55 5.39 18.03
N PRO A 255 -55.84 4.99 18.10
CA PRO A 255 -56.53 4.34 16.97
C PRO A 255 -56.54 5.15 15.66
N SER A 256 -56.25 6.45 15.73
CA SER A 256 -56.02 7.32 14.57
C SER A 256 -54.77 6.97 13.78
N ASP A 257 -53.72 6.45 14.43
CA ASP A 257 -52.42 6.25 13.81
C ASP A 257 -52.45 5.07 12.83
N GLN A 258 -53.19 4.01 13.17
CA GLN A 258 -53.31 2.83 12.30
C GLN A 258 -54.06 3.16 11.01
N LYS A 259 -55.18 3.89 11.09
CA LYS A 259 -55.94 4.29 9.90
C LYS A 259 -55.12 5.14 8.93
N VAL A 260 -54.25 6.01 9.46
CA VAL A 260 -53.34 6.85 8.66
C VAL A 260 -52.24 6.01 8.01
N VAL A 261 -51.71 5.00 8.71
CA VAL A 261 -50.75 4.04 8.15
C VAL A 261 -51.38 3.21 7.03
N ASP A 262 -52.57 2.65 7.25
CA ASP A 262 -53.30 1.84 6.26
C ASP A 262 -53.68 2.67 5.02
N PHE A 263 -54.05 3.95 5.20
CA PHE A 263 -54.24 4.89 4.09
C PHE A 263 -52.94 5.13 3.33
N THR A 264 -51.83 5.36 4.04
CA THR A 264 -50.52 5.62 3.43
C THR A 264 -50.06 4.45 2.55
N ASP A 265 -50.26 3.22 3.01
CA ASP A 265 -49.90 2.02 2.24
C ASP A 265 -50.83 1.79 1.05
N ARG A 266 -52.15 1.99 1.21
CA ARG A 266 -53.10 1.93 0.09
C ARG A 266 -52.83 2.99 -0.97
N PHE A 267 -52.55 4.22 -0.53
CA PHE A 267 -52.22 5.35 -1.41
C PHE A 267 -50.95 5.04 -2.21
N ARG A 268 -49.91 4.52 -1.54
CA ARG A 268 -48.67 4.11 -2.20
C ARG A 268 -48.90 3.01 -3.23
N THR A 269 -49.70 2.00 -2.90
CA THR A 269 -50.03 0.91 -3.82
C THR A 269 -50.74 1.41 -5.07
N ARG A 270 -51.63 2.41 -4.93
CA ARG A 270 -52.39 2.97 -6.06
C ARG A 270 -51.60 3.99 -6.89
N HIS A 271 -50.73 4.78 -6.27
CA HIS A 271 -50.11 5.95 -6.92
C HIS A 271 -48.59 5.84 -7.09
N GLY A 272 -47.95 4.77 -6.62
CA GLY A 272 -46.50 4.57 -6.73
C GLY A 272 -45.64 5.55 -5.91
N ARG A 273 -46.26 6.42 -5.09
CA ARG A 273 -45.58 7.44 -4.28
C ARG A 273 -46.23 7.56 -2.89
N PRO A 274 -45.50 8.03 -1.87
CA PRO A 274 -46.12 8.35 -0.58
C PRO A 274 -47.08 9.56 -0.71
N PRO A 275 -48.14 9.61 0.11
CA PRO A 275 -49.04 10.76 0.15
C PRO A 275 -48.36 12.00 0.74
N THR A 276 -48.81 13.17 0.31
CA THR A 276 -48.44 14.48 0.85
C THR A 276 -49.25 14.80 2.11
N GLY A 277 -48.77 15.75 2.92
CA GLY A 277 -49.48 16.16 4.14
C GLY A 277 -50.89 16.71 3.87
N SER A 278 -51.10 17.36 2.72
CA SER A 278 -52.41 17.82 2.26
C SER A 278 -53.35 16.65 1.91
N GLU A 279 -52.85 15.61 1.23
CA GLU A 279 -53.63 14.43 0.88
C GLU A 279 -54.07 13.65 2.14
N ILE A 280 -53.19 13.53 3.14
CA ILE A 280 -53.54 12.94 4.45
C ILE A 280 -54.60 13.78 5.17
N ARG A 281 -54.49 15.12 5.11
CA ARG A 281 -55.45 16.01 5.79
C ARG A 281 -56.82 16.01 5.13
N ASN A 282 -56.90 15.84 3.81
CA ASN A 282 -58.16 15.75 3.09
C ASN A 282 -58.92 14.46 3.47
N GLU A 283 -58.19 13.35 3.65
CA GLU A 283 -58.78 12.07 4.07
C GLU A 283 -59.12 12.06 5.58
N PHE A 284 -58.30 12.71 6.41
CA PHE A 284 -58.46 12.78 7.86
C PHE A 284 -58.57 14.25 8.33
N PRO A 285 -59.75 14.90 8.15
CA PRO A 285 -59.92 16.31 8.48
C PRO A 285 -59.78 16.60 9.98
N ASP A 286 -60.07 15.62 10.83
CA ASP A 286 -59.94 15.71 12.29
C ASP A 286 -58.48 15.65 12.76
N LEU A 287 -57.54 15.32 11.87
CA LEU A 287 -56.12 15.23 12.21
C LEU A 287 -55.49 16.64 12.24
N PRO A 288 -54.76 17.01 13.32
CA PRO A 288 -54.04 18.27 13.35
C PRO A 288 -53.07 18.39 12.17
N LYS A 289 -52.98 19.61 11.60
CA LYS A 289 -52.13 19.88 10.43
C LYS A 289 -50.69 19.39 10.65
N SER A 290 -50.07 19.72 11.79
CA SER A 290 -48.70 19.29 12.12
C SER A 290 -48.56 17.77 12.08
N THR A 291 -49.52 17.04 12.66
CA THR A 291 -49.53 15.58 12.68
C THR A 291 -49.61 14.98 11.27
N ALA A 292 -50.43 15.54 10.38
CA ALA A 292 -50.52 15.08 8.99
C ALA A 292 -49.19 15.22 8.24
N PHE A 293 -48.48 16.35 8.42
CA PHE A 293 -47.17 16.57 7.80
C PHE A 293 -46.09 15.65 8.37
N ASP A 294 -46.11 15.37 9.68
CA ASP A 294 -45.19 14.41 10.31
C ASP A 294 -45.38 13.00 9.75
N HIS A 295 -46.61 12.55 9.55
CA HIS A 295 -46.89 11.25 8.92
C HIS A 295 -46.40 11.20 7.48
N ALA A 296 -46.63 12.25 6.68
CA ALA A 296 -46.13 12.34 5.31
C ALA A 296 -44.59 12.35 5.23
N ALA A 297 -43.91 12.96 6.21
CA ALA A 297 -42.45 12.95 6.29
C ALA A 297 -41.94 11.54 6.60
N ARG A 298 -42.51 10.86 7.61
CA ARG A 298 -42.14 9.48 7.96
C ARG A 298 -42.38 8.50 6.81
N ALA A 299 -43.49 8.64 6.10
CA ALA A 299 -43.81 7.81 4.93
C ALA A 299 -42.77 7.94 3.81
N ARG A 300 -42.19 9.13 3.62
CA ARG A 300 -41.11 9.38 2.65
C ARG A 300 -39.79 8.75 3.07
N THR A 301 -39.42 8.87 4.35
CA THR A 301 -38.19 8.25 4.87
C THR A 301 -38.23 6.72 4.71
N LEU A 302 -39.38 6.10 5.01
CA LEU A 302 -39.55 4.65 4.84
C LEU A 302 -39.48 4.18 3.38
N SER A 303 -39.92 5.01 2.41
CA SER A 303 -39.76 4.65 0.99
C SER A 303 -38.32 4.71 0.49
N VAL A 304 -37.50 5.63 1.02
CA VAL A 304 -36.09 5.73 0.62
C VAL A 304 -35.30 4.52 1.13
N VAL A 305 -35.55 4.08 2.36
CA VAL A 305 -34.86 2.91 2.94
C VAL A 305 -35.16 1.62 2.18
N ARG A 306 -36.39 1.45 1.66
CA ARG A 306 -36.78 0.25 0.88
C ARG A 306 -36.27 0.25 -0.57
N ALA A 307 -35.92 1.38 -1.14
CA ALA A 307 -35.39 1.46 -2.51
C ALA A 307 -33.87 1.22 -2.59
N VAL A 308 -33.20 1.23 -1.44
CA VAL A 308 -31.74 1.07 -1.32
C VAL A 308 -31.35 -0.34 -0.82
N ALA A 309 -32.33 -1.13 -0.36
CA ALA A 309 -32.18 -2.53 0.04
C ALA A 309 -32.65 -3.45 -1.08
#